data_AF-A0A0S2SK27-F1
#
_entry.id   AF-A0A0S2SK27-F1
#
_cell.length_a   1.000
_cell.length_b   1.000
_cell.length_c   1.000
_cell.angle_alpha   90.00
_cell.angle_beta   90.00
_cell.angle_gamma   90.00
#
_symmetry.space_group_name_H-M   'P 1'
#
loop_
_entity.id
_entity.type
_entity.pdbx_description
1 polymer ?
#
loop_
_entity_poly.entity_id
_entity_poly.type
_entity_poly.pdbx_seq_one_letter_code
_entity_poly.pdbx_strand_id
1 'polypeptide(L)'
;MRIVSLLVGALFWLLLLLSPLLLMLALSFVTSLLTLGGEVTLTNWPLVLVSSLAVSLPVAVVITEWVRRRYGVIALFGRLLHQPELTTPPDNRQG
;
A
#
# COMPACT_ATOMS: atom_id res chain seq x y z
N MET A 1 18.23 4.78 -17.59
CA MET A 1 17.18 3.76 -17.45
C MET A 1 16.91 3.32 -15.99
N ARG A 2 17.92 3.21 -15.11
CA ARG A 2 17.73 2.85 -13.68
C ARG A 2 16.77 3.77 -12.91
N ILE A 3 16.81 5.08 -13.16
CA ILE A 3 15.92 6.06 -12.50
C ILE A 3 14.45 5.85 -12.88
N VAL A 4 14.17 5.58 -14.15
CA VAL A 4 12.79 5.31 -14.63
C VAL A 4 12.25 4.04 -13.97
N SER A 5 13.07 2.99 -13.87
CA SER A 5 12.72 1.74 -13.19
C SER A 5 12.39 1.96 -11.70
N LEU A 6 13.22 2.74 -10.99
CA LEU A 6 12.95 3.09 -9.59
C LEU A 6 11.66 3.92 -9.45
N LEU A 7 11.41 4.84 -10.38
CA LEU A 7 10.24 5.71 -10.35
C LEU A 7 8.95 4.93 -10.61
N VAL A 8 8.96 4.01 -11.57
CA VAL A 8 7.85 3.08 -11.84
C VAL A 8 7.61 2.17 -10.62
N GLY A 9 8.66 1.79 -9.91
CA GLY A 9 8.53 0.96 -8.71
C GLY A 9 7.93 1.68 -7.53
N ALA A 10 8.38 2.92 -7.30
CA ALA A 10 7.76 3.80 -6.34
C ALA A 10 6.29 4.04 -6.70
N LEU A 11 5.96 4.23 -7.98
CA LEU A 11 4.59 4.47 -8.44
C LEU A 11 3.69 3.25 -8.22
N PHE A 12 4.16 2.05 -8.54
CA PHE A 12 3.43 0.81 -8.27
C PHE A 12 3.23 0.59 -6.77
N TRP A 13 4.25 0.90 -5.97
CA TRP A 13 4.16 0.80 -4.52
C TRP A 13 3.15 1.80 -3.94
N LEU A 14 3.16 3.03 -4.47
CA LEU A 14 2.18 4.05 -4.13
C LEU A 14 0.76 3.60 -4.50
N LEU A 15 0.56 3.04 -5.70
CA LEU A 15 -0.75 2.50 -6.12
C LEU A 15 -1.22 1.37 -5.20
N LEU A 16 -0.29 0.47 -4.83
CA LEU A 16 -0.59 -0.68 -3.98
C LEU A 16 -0.89 -0.27 -2.53
N LEU A 17 -0.36 0.86 -2.07
CA LEU A 17 -0.68 1.47 -0.78
C LEU A 17 -1.96 2.30 -0.84
N LEU A 18 -2.23 2.94 -1.97
CA LEU A 18 -3.41 3.77 -2.18
C LEU A 18 -4.70 2.93 -2.17
N SER A 19 -4.65 1.71 -2.73
CA SER A 19 -5.81 0.81 -2.77
C SER A 19 -6.37 0.44 -1.37
N PRO A 20 -5.60 -0.13 -0.44
CA PRO A 20 -6.09 -0.43 0.91
C PRO A 20 -6.41 0.83 1.71
N LEU A 21 -5.72 1.95 1.45
CA LEU A 21 -5.98 3.22 2.11
C LEU A 21 -7.34 3.80 1.69
N LEU A 22 -7.65 3.83 0.39
CA LEU A 22 -8.96 4.23 -0.13
C LEU A 22 -10.08 3.32 0.40
N LEU A 23 -9.82 2.01 0.46
CA LEU A 23 -10.81 1.04 0.95
C LEU A 23 -11.10 1.23 2.43
N MET A 24 -10.08 1.44 3.27
CA MET A 24 -10.30 1.76 4.69
C MET A 24 -10.95 3.13 4.89
N LEU A 25 -10.58 4.14 4.08
CA LEU A 25 -11.20 5.47 4.16
C LEU A 25 -12.69 5.40 3.83
N ALA A 26 -13.06 4.65 2.78
CA ALA A 26 -14.44 4.37 2.43
C ALA A 26 -15.17 3.61 3.55
N LEU A 27 -14.55 2.57 4.11
CA LEU A 27 -15.12 1.79 5.21
C LEU A 27 -15.39 2.66 6.44
N SER A 28 -14.43 3.53 6.79
CA SER A 28 -14.53 4.43 7.94
C SER A 28 -15.59 5.51 7.75
N PHE A 29 -15.77 5.97 6.51
CA PHE A 29 -16.85 6.91 6.18
C PHE A 29 -18.22 6.24 6.28
N VAL A 30 -18.34 5.01 5.79
CA VAL A 30 -19.56 4.20 5.89
C VAL A 30 -19.89 3.89 7.36
N THR A 31 -18.92 3.50 8.18
CA THR A 31 -19.16 3.25 9.61
C THR A 31 -19.53 4.52 10.36
N SER A 32 -18.92 5.67 10.04
CA SER A 32 -19.33 6.97 10.61
C SER A 32 -20.78 7.30 10.24
N LEU A 33 -21.16 7.13 8.96
CA LEU A 33 -22.53 7.34 8.51
C LEU A 33 -23.53 6.42 9.23
N LEU A 34 -23.20 5.14 9.44
CA LEU A 34 -24.06 4.19 10.13
C LEU A 34 -24.19 4.46 11.65
N THR A 35 -23.12 4.95 12.29
CA THR A 35 -23.07 5.07 13.77
C THR A 35 -23.50 6.44 14.27
N LEU A 36 -23.04 7.51 13.61
CA LEU A 36 -23.28 8.90 14.02
C LEU A 36 -24.40 9.57 13.22
N GLY A 37 -24.79 9.00 12.07
CA GLY A 37 -25.74 9.60 11.15
C GLY A 37 -25.11 10.65 10.23
N GLY A 38 -25.83 10.99 9.16
CA GLY A 38 -25.36 11.88 8.10
C GLY A 38 -24.99 13.29 8.56
N GLU A 39 -25.82 13.92 9.39
CA GLU A 39 -25.59 15.29 9.82
C GLU A 39 -24.36 15.43 10.73
N VAL A 40 -24.17 14.52 11.68
CA VAL A 40 -23.04 14.56 12.61
C VAL A 40 -21.72 14.24 11.89
N THR A 41 -21.77 13.34 10.90
CA THR A 41 -20.63 13.01 10.04
C THR A 41 -20.24 14.20 9.16
N LEU A 42 -21.21 14.91 8.58
CA LEU A 42 -20.95 16.10 7.77
C LEU A 42 -20.47 17.28 8.61
N THR A 43 -20.94 17.43 9.85
CA THR A 43 -20.50 18.52 10.74
C THR A 43 -19.07 18.30 11.22
N ASN A 44 -18.70 17.04 11.49
CA ASN A 44 -17.37 16.66 12.00
C ASN A 44 -16.50 15.96 10.96
N TRP A 45 -16.75 16.19 9.67
CA TRP A 45 -16.04 15.53 8.56
C TRP A 45 -14.51 15.63 8.65
N PRO A 46 -13.86 16.74 9.10
CA PRO A 46 -12.41 16.77 9.19
C PRO A 46 -11.90 15.90 10.34
N LEU A 47 -12.63 15.83 11.45
CA LEU A 47 -12.28 14.99 12.59
C LEU A 47 -12.39 13.51 12.22
N VAL A 48 -13.48 13.14 11.52
CA VAL A 48 -13.71 11.79 11.00
C VAL A 48 -12.62 11.40 10.02
N LEU A 49 -12.19 12.31 9.13
CA LEU A 49 -11.07 12.04 8.23
C LEU A 49 -9.77 11.81 8.99
N VAL A 50 -9.43 12.66 9.96
CA VAL A 50 -8.19 12.52 10.74
C VAL A 50 -8.16 11.23 11.54
N SER A 51 -9.27 10.87 12.20
CA SER A 51 -9.36 9.60 12.94
C SER A 51 -9.29 8.40 12.00
N SER A 52 -9.95 8.48 10.85
CA SER A 52 -9.90 7.44 9.82
C SER A 52 -8.50 7.29 9.24
N LEU A 53 -7.79 8.40 9.00
CA LEU A 53 -6.42 8.39 8.51
C LEU A 53 -5.47 7.78 9.56
N ALA A 54 -5.61 8.19 10.82
CA ALA A 54 -4.76 7.72 11.91
C ALA A 54 -4.83 6.19 12.07
N VAL A 55 -5.98 5.58 11.82
CA VAL A 55 -6.16 4.12 11.86
C VAL A 55 -5.78 3.45 10.54
N SER A 56 -6.19 4.02 9.41
CA SER A 56 -6.00 3.40 8.09
C SER A 56 -4.57 3.43 7.57
N LEU A 57 -3.80 4.47 7.91
CA LEU A 57 -2.43 4.65 7.44
C LEU A 57 -1.48 3.55 7.95
N PRO A 58 -1.40 3.24 9.27
CA PRO A 58 -0.55 2.15 9.74
C PRO A 58 -1.03 0.78 9.23
N VAL A 59 -2.34 0.56 9.14
CA VAL A 59 -2.89 -0.71 8.61
C VAL A 59 -2.55 -0.88 7.14
N ALA A 60 -2.70 0.16 6.32
CA ALA A 60 -2.32 0.15 4.90
C ALA A 60 -0.82 -0.11 4.75
N VAL A 61 0.03 0.54 5.54
CA VAL A 61 1.49 0.31 5.53
C VAL A 61 1.82 -1.14 5.89
N VAL A 62 1.19 -1.69 6.93
CA VAL A 62 1.41 -3.09 7.35
C VAL A 62 0.96 -4.05 6.26
N ILE A 63 -0.21 -3.85 5.65
CA ILE A 63 -0.70 -4.70 4.56
C ILE A 63 0.24 -4.61 3.36
N THR A 64 0.64 -3.40 2.94
CA THR A 64 1.56 -3.20 1.82
C THR A 64 2.93 -3.83 2.10
N GLU A 65 3.47 -3.69 3.31
CA GLU A 65 4.74 -4.31 3.70
C GLU A 65 4.61 -5.84 3.83
N TRP A 66 3.46 -6.34 4.28
CA TRP A 66 3.19 -7.78 4.34
C TRP A 66 3.08 -8.40 2.96
N VAL A 67 2.36 -7.75 2.03
CA VAL A 67 2.31 -8.13 0.61
C VAL A 67 3.72 -8.07 0.01
N ARG A 68 4.51 -7.05 0.38
CA ARG A 68 5.90 -6.92 -0.07
C ARG A 68 6.80 -8.06 0.38
N ARG A 69 6.67 -8.50 1.64
CA ARG A 69 7.43 -9.62 2.19
C ARG A 69 6.94 -10.98 1.68
N ARG A 70 5.63 -11.13 1.49
CA ARG A 70 4.98 -12.39 1.08
C ARG A 70 5.17 -12.69 -0.41
N TYR A 71 5.08 -11.67 -1.27
CA TYR A 71 5.15 -11.82 -2.72
C TYR A 71 6.48 -11.35 -3.32
N GLY A 72 7.34 -10.71 -2.50
CA GLY A 72 8.64 -10.21 -2.91
C GLY A 72 8.51 -9.10 -3.94
N VAL A 73 8.47 -7.84 -3.50
CA VAL A 73 8.47 -6.69 -4.43
C VAL A 73 9.65 -6.75 -5.41
N ILE A 74 10.78 -7.34 -4.99
CA ILE A 74 11.98 -7.55 -5.81
C ILE A 74 11.78 -8.66 -6.85
N ALA A 75 11.10 -9.75 -6.50
CA ALA A 75 10.79 -10.84 -7.44
C ALA A 75 9.75 -10.39 -8.48
N LEU A 76 8.77 -9.58 -8.06
CA LEU A 76 7.79 -8.95 -8.96
C LEU A 76 8.47 -7.91 -9.86
N PHE A 77 9.40 -7.12 -9.32
CA PHE A 77 10.23 -6.18 -10.08
C PHE A 77 11.14 -6.90 -11.10
N GLY A 78 11.83 -7.97 -10.68
CA GLY A 78 12.68 -8.78 -11.54
C GLY A 78 11.90 -9.43 -12.69
N ARG A 79 10.67 -9.91 -12.40
CA ARG A 79 9.74 -10.42 -13.41
C ARG A 79 9.26 -9.33 -14.37
N LEU A 80 8.91 -8.15 -13.88
CA LEU A 80 8.44 -7.02 -14.71
C LEU A 80 9.55 -6.42 -15.57
N LEU A 81 10.80 -6.43 -15.09
CA LEU A 81 11.96 -5.91 -15.83
C LEU A 81 12.60 -6.92 -16.79
N HIS A 82 12.08 -8.14 -16.92
CA HIS A 82 12.73 -9.23 -17.68
C HIS A 82 14.22 -9.38 -17.31
N GLN A 83 14.59 -9.13 -16.04
CA GLN A 83 15.95 -9.28 -15.56
C GLN A 83 16.04 -10.52 -14.66
N PRO A 84 16.46 -11.68 -15.21
CA PRO A 84 16.51 -12.94 -14.47
C PRO A 84 17.51 -12.93 -13.30
N GLU A 85 18.47 -12.00 -13.31
CA GLU A 85 19.55 -11.87 -12.32
C GLU A 85 19.04 -11.48 -10.91
N LEU A 86 17.86 -10.88 -10.81
CA LEU A 86 17.23 -10.50 -9.53
C LEU A 86 16.32 -11.60 -8.96
N THR A 87 16.03 -12.65 -9.74
CA THR A 87 15.19 -13.78 -9.33
C THR A 87 15.98 -14.97 -8.81
N THR A 88 17.30 -15.00 -9.01
CA THR A 88 18.14 -16.10 -8.55
C THR A 88 18.75 -15.74 -7.19
N PRO A 89 18.51 -16.51 -6.12
CA PRO A 89 19.22 -16.30 -4.87
C PRO A 89 20.72 -16.53 -5.12
N PRO A 90 21.62 -15.82 -4.42
CA PRO A 90 23.05 -15.97 -4.61
C PRO A 90 23.45 -17.43 -4.37
N ASP A 91 23.91 -18.10 -5.42
CA ASP A 91 24.45 -19.45 -5.34
C ASP A 91 25.78 -19.39 -4.59
N ASN A 92 25.72 -19.72 -3.30
CA ASN A 92 26.85 -19.70 -2.39
C ASN A 92 27.76 -20.94 -2.57
N ARG A 93 28.02 -21.33 -3.83
CA ARG A 93 28.79 -22.52 -4.23
C ARG A 93 29.97 -22.22 -5.14
N GLN A 94 30.57 -21.04 -5.02
CA GLN A 94 31.90 -20.78 -5.58
C GLN A 94 32.77 -20.10 -4.53
N GLY A 95 33.49 -20.94 -3.78
CA GLY A 95 34.42 -20.59 -2.71
C GLY A 95 34.78 -21.82 -1.93
#